data_AF-A0A3G9GJR8-F1
#
_entry.id   AF-A0A3G9GJR8-F1
#
_cell.length_a   1.000
_cell.length_b   1.000
_cell.length_c   1.000
_cell.angle_alpha   90.00
_cell.angle_beta   90.00
_cell.angle_gamma   90.00
#
_symmetry.space_group_name_H-M   'P 1'
#
loop_
_entity.id
_entity.type
_entity.pdbx_description
1 polymer ?
#
loop_
_entity_poly.entity_id
_entity_poly.type
_entity_poly.pdbx_seq_one_letter_code
_entity_poly.pdbx_strand_id
1 'polypeptide(L)'
;MITLYTFGPAFGLPDPSPFVIKADMLLKLSGLPYRKQRGSMRTAPKGKLPFIDDDGTQVPDSTLIRLYLASKHGITLDAGLSEVDKAVAWSMECLCSDHLYWCIVHERWLDDAVFARGPGVFFQRVPFLLRGMVIRMIRRKVRGNLHGQGLGRFSPEERQRLLQLDIASLSTLLADQPYMLGAAPCWLDATVFAFLASALLANMGDTPSRQCVSQYPNLVAYVARLRQQYFPEWQG
;
A
#
# COMPACT_ATOMS: atom_id res chain seq x y z
N MET A 1 -22.32 7.80 -8.20
CA MET A 1 -21.73 7.49 -6.86
C MET A 1 -20.55 6.55 -7.08
N ILE A 2 -19.35 6.92 -6.59
CA ILE A 2 -18.12 6.19 -6.87
C ILE A 2 -18.16 4.78 -6.25
N THR A 3 -17.76 3.76 -7.02
CA THR A 3 -17.52 2.40 -6.51
C THR A 3 -16.03 2.08 -6.57
N LEU A 4 -15.39 1.89 -5.42
CA LEU A 4 -14.01 1.41 -5.30
C LEU A 4 -13.97 -0.12 -5.30
N TYR A 5 -13.22 -0.71 -6.23
CA TYR A 5 -13.02 -2.15 -6.30
C TYR A 5 -11.76 -2.59 -5.55
N THR A 6 -11.95 -3.53 -4.62
CA THR A 6 -10.97 -3.96 -3.60
C THR A 6 -10.78 -5.48 -3.59
N PHE A 7 -9.75 -5.99 -2.93
CA PHE A 7 -9.67 -7.43 -2.58
C PHE A 7 -10.57 -7.75 -1.38
N GLY A 8 -10.72 -6.78 -0.48
CA GLY A 8 -11.43 -6.86 0.78
C GLY A 8 -10.50 -7.19 1.95
N PRO A 9 -10.99 -7.09 3.21
CA PRO A 9 -10.16 -7.23 4.39
C PRO A 9 -9.42 -8.57 4.47
N ALA A 10 -8.14 -8.50 4.86
CA ALA A 10 -7.30 -9.68 5.09
C ALA A 10 -6.12 -9.32 6.01
N PHE A 11 -5.65 -10.30 6.79
CA PHE A 11 -4.44 -10.17 7.63
C PHE A 11 -4.50 -9.00 8.62
N GLY A 12 -5.68 -8.70 9.16
CA GLY A 12 -5.86 -7.56 10.06
C GLY A 12 -5.78 -6.19 9.38
N LEU A 13 -5.77 -6.12 8.05
CA LEU A 13 -5.79 -4.88 7.25
C LEU A 13 -7.17 -4.69 6.58
N PRO A 14 -7.57 -3.45 6.25
CA PRO A 14 -8.79 -3.19 5.47
C PRO A 14 -8.69 -3.74 4.04
N ASP A 15 -7.47 -3.91 3.52
CA ASP A 15 -7.17 -4.65 2.29
C ASP A 15 -5.72 -5.17 2.33
N PRO A 16 -5.40 -6.35 1.79
CA PRO A 16 -4.02 -6.86 1.74
C PRO A 16 -3.07 -6.05 0.83
N SER A 17 -3.62 -5.22 -0.07
CA SER A 17 -2.85 -4.40 -1.01
C SER A 17 -2.72 -2.95 -0.51
N PRO A 18 -1.51 -2.43 -0.29
CA PRO A 18 -1.33 -1.03 0.08
C PRO A 18 -1.85 -0.07 -0.99
N PHE A 19 -1.83 -0.44 -2.27
CA PHE A 19 -2.42 0.39 -3.33
C PHE A 19 -3.93 0.56 -3.16
N VAL A 20 -4.64 -0.48 -2.69
CA VAL A 20 -6.07 -0.39 -2.43
C VAL A 20 -6.33 0.48 -1.19
N ILE A 21 -5.54 0.33 -0.12
CA ILE A 21 -5.62 1.19 1.06
C ILE A 21 -5.37 2.66 0.68
N LYS A 22 -4.39 2.93 -0.19
CA LYS A 22 -4.11 4.27 -0.73
C LYS A 22 -5.33 4.84 -1.45
N ALA A 23 -5.96 4.08 -2.35
CA ALA A 23 -7.16 4.54 -3.05
C ALA A 23 -8.35 4.77 -2.10
N ASP A 24 -8.53 3.93 -1.08
CA ASP A 24 -9.54 4.11 -0.03
C ASP A 24 -9.29 5.41 0.74
N MET A 25 -8.04 5.66 1.14
CA MET A 25 -7.64 6.86 1.85
C MET A 25 -7.78 8.14 0.98
N LEU A 26 -7.46 8.09 -0.31
CA LEU A 26 -7.70 9.20 -1.24
C LEU A 26 -9.18 9.58 -1.35
N LEU A 27 -10.08 8.58 -1.38
CA LEU A 27 -11.53 8.82 -1.40
C LEU A 27 -12.06 9.33 -0.05
N LYS A 28 -11.45 8.92 1.07
CA LYS A 28 -11.78 9.48 2.39
C LYS A 28 -11.34 10.94 2.51
N LEU A 29 -10.12 11.26 2.06
CA LEU A 29 -9.59 12.62 2.03
C LEU A 29 -10.37 13.55 1.09
N SER A 30 -10.94 13.02 0.00
CA SER A 30 -11.74 13.82 -0.93
C SER A 30 -13.10 14.22 -0.38
N GLY A 31 -13.59 13.52 0.65
CA GLY A 31 -14.95 13.70 1.18
C GLY A 31 -16.06 13.25 0.22
N LEU A 32 -15.73 12.67 -0.93
CA LEU A 32 -16.73 12.21 -1.90
C LEU A 32 -17.45 10.96 -1.39
N PRO A 33 -18.77 10.83 -1.59
CA PRO A 33 -19.49 9.62 -1.24
C PRO A 33 -19.07 8.48 -2.17
N TYR A 34 -18.63 7.37 -1.56
CA TYR A 34 -18.24 6.17 -2.28
C TYR A 34 -18.65 4.91 -1.53
N ARG A 35 -18.65 3.78 -2.23
CA ARG A 35 -18.81 2.45 -1.65
C ARG A 35 -17.66 1.54 -2.07
N LYS A 36 -17.41 0.49 -1.28
CA LYS A 36 -16.45 -0.57 -1.61
C LYS A 36 -17.15 -1.81 -2.16
N GLN A 37 -16.58 -2.41 -3.18
CA GLN A 37 -17.02 -3.69 -3.74
C GLN A 37 -15.81 -4.61 -3.93
N ARG A 38 -15.98 -5.92 -3.79
CA ARG A 38 -14.91 -6.86 -4.15
C ARG A 38 -14.75 -6.89 -5.67
N GLY A 39 -13.54 -6.65 -6.13
CA GLY A 39 -13.15 -6.73 -7.53
C GLY A 39 -12.51 -8.08 -7.88
N SER A 40 -12.31 -8.29 -9.18
CA SER A 40 -11.58 -9.44 -9.72
C SER A 40 -10.46 -8.95 -10.62
N MET A 41 -9.23 -9.39 -10.39
CA MET A 41 -8.10 -9.08 -11.27
C MET A 41 -8.30 -9.58 -12.71
N ARG A 42 -9.23 -10.52 -12.95
CA ARG A 42 -9.54 -11.01 -14.31
C ARG A 42 -10.33 -10.00 -15.13
N THR A 43 -11.17 -9.20 -14.47
CA THR A 43 -12.06 -8.22 -15.11
C THR A 43 -11.64 -6.78 -14.83
N ALA A 44 -10.70 -6.57 -13.91
CA ALA A 44 -10.18 -5.26 -13.60
C ALA A 44 -9.42 -4.68 -14.81
N PRO A 45 -9.56 -3.37 -15.10
CA PRO A 45 -8.75 -2.72 -16.12
C PRO A 45 -7.27 -2.87 -15.77
N LYS A 46 -6.43 -3.16 -16.78
CA LYS A 46 -5.00 -3.49 -16.61
C LYS A 46 -4.70 -4.72 -15.73
N GLY A 47 -5.70 -5.51 -15.36
CA GLY A 47 -5.54 -6.75 -14.59
C GLY A 47 -5.09 -6.56 -13.14
N LYS A 48 -5.33 -5.38 -12.56
CA LYS A 48 -4.87 -4.99 -11.22
C LYS A 48 -5.96 -4.27 -10.42
N LEU A 49 -5.88 -4.38 -9.10
CA LEU A 49 -6.67 -3.58 -8.16
C LEU A 49 -5.72 -2.62 -7.43
N PRO A 50 -6.18 -1.42 -7.04
CA PRO A 50 -7.56 -0.92 -7.16
C PRO A 50 -7.91 -0.37 -8.55
N PHE A 51 -9.21 -0.25 -8.80
CA PHE A 51 -9.78 0.69 -9.76
C PHE A 51 -11.08 1.26 -9.17
N ILE A 52 -11.54 2.40 -9.68
CA ILE A 52 -12.88 2.93 -9.39
C ILE A 52 -13.76 2.85 -10.64
N ASP A 53 -15.07 2.76 -10.41
CA ASP A 53 -16.10 3.08 -11.40
C ASP A 53 -16.84 4.32 -10.90
N ASP A 54 -16.81 5.38 -11.70
CA ASP A 54 -17.48 6.63 -11.43
C ASP A 54 -18.41 6.99 -12.59
N ASP A 55 -19.68 6.64 -12.41
CA ASP A 55 -20.77 6.78 -13.38
C ASP A 55 -20.41 6.15 -14.75
N GLY A 56 -19.91 4.91 -14.71
CA GLY A 56 -19.51 4.13 -15.89
C GLY A 56 -18.09 4.39 -16.37
N THR A 57 -17.40 5.39 -15.81
CA THR A 57 -15.99 5.65 -16.11
C THR A 57 -15.09 4.81 -15.21
N GLN A 58 -14.37 3.85 -15.79
CA GLN A 58 -13.43 3.02 -15.05
C GLN A 58 -12.02 3.62 -15.05
N VAL A 59 -11.48 3.88 -13.85
CA VAL A 59 -10.14 4.44 -13.67
C VAL A 59 -9.28 3.46 -12.88
N PRO A 60 -8.33 2.75 -13.54
CA PRO A 60 -7.39 1.88 -12.86
C PRO A 60 -6.28 2.68 -12.18
N ASP A 61 -5.59 2.03 -11.24
CA ASP A 61 -4.39 2.54 -10.56
C ASP A 61 -4.65 3.66 -9.54
N SER A 62 -4.06 3.54 -8.35
CA SER A 62 -4.29 4.48 -7.25
C SER A 62 -3.78 5.91 -7.51
N THR A 63 -2.73 6.07 -8.32
CA THR A 63 -2.19 7.39 -8.67
C THR A 63 -3.05 8.03 -9.76
N LEU A 64 -3.50 7.25 -10.75
CA LEU A 64 -4.43 7.76 -11.76
C LEU A 64 -5.81 8.09 -11.15
N ILE A 65 -6.26 7.34 -10.14
CA ILE A 65 -7.45 7.68 -9.36
C ILE A 65 -7.29 9.07 -8.75
N ARG A 66 -6.16 9.36 -8.08
CA ARG A 66 -5.89 10.71 -7.53
C ARG A 66 -6.01 11.80 -8.59
N LEU A 67 -5.37 11.61 -9.74
CA LEU A 67 -5.40 12.59 -10.84
C LEU A 67 -6.80 12.79 -11.40
N TYR A 68 -7.58 11.70 -11.49
CA TYR A 68 -8.97 11.74 -11.94
C TYR A 68 -9.89 12.50 -10.98
N LEU A 69 -9.73 12.30 -9.67
CA LEU A 69 -10.52 13.03 -8.68
C LEU A 69 -10.27 14.55 -8.77
N ALA A 70 -9.03 14.95 -9.01
CA ALA A 70 -8.69 16.35 -9.24
C ALA A 70 -9.33 16.89 -10.52
N SER A 71 -9.23 16.16 -11.64
CA SER A 71 -9.71 16.66 -12.94
C SER A 71 -11.24 16.65 -13.08
N LYS A 72 -11.93 15.62 -12.57
CA LYS A 72 -13.38 15.49 -12.72
C LYS A 72 -14.16 16.18 -11.61
N HIS A 73 -13.69 16.09 -10.37
CA HIS A 73 -14.41 16.56 -9.18
C HIS A 73 -13.81 17.83 -8.56
N GLY A 74 -12.71 18.36 -9.11
CA GLY A 74 -12.04 19.55 -8.59
C GLY A 74 -11.38 19.32 -7.22
N ILE A 75 -11.16 18.06 -6.82
CA ILE A 75 -10.58 17.72 -5.52
C ILE A 75 -9.05 17.77 -5.60
N THR A 76 -8.47 18.84 -5.08
CA THR A 76 -7.01 18.99 -4.94
C THR A 76 -6.57 18.64 -3.53
N LEU A 77 -5.94 17.47 -3.37
CA LEU A 77 -5.39 16.98 -2.09
C LEU A 77 -3.97 17.50 -1.83
N ASP A 78 -3.63 18.67 -2.37
CA ASP A 78 -2.34 19.37 -2.27
C ASP A 78 -2.51 20.89 -2.25
N ALA A 79 -3.71 21.36 -1.92
CA ALA A 79 -3.97 22.78 -1.73
C ALA A 79 -3.00 23.36 -0.68
N GLY A 80 -2.23 24.38 -1.07
CA GLY A 80 -1.24 25.03 -0.20
C GLY A 80 0.17 24.46 -0.26
N LEU A 81 0.41 23.34 -0.97
CA LEU A 81 1.76 22.84 -1.19
C LEU A 81 2.49 23.67 -2.26
N SER A 82 3.77 23.98 -2.02
CA SER A 82 4.64 24.59 -3.03
C SER A 82 4.99 23.58 -4.14
N GLU A 83 5.49 24.06 -5.28
CA GLU A 83 5.95 23.16 -6.36
C GLU A 83 7.11 22.26 -5.91
N VAL A 84 7.94 22.74 -4.97
CA VAL A 84 9.00 21.92 -4.35
C VAL A 84 8.38 20.82 -3.49
N ASP A 85 7.39 21.14 -2.66
CA ASP A 85 6.72 20.15 -1.81
C ASP A 85 6.02 19.07 -2.65
N LYS A 86 5.40 19.46 -3.78
CA LYS A 86 4.81 18.51 -4.73
C LYS A 86 5.85 17.59 -5.37
N ALA A 87 7.04 18.11 -5.69
CA ALA A 87 8.13 17.29 -6.21
C ALA A 87 8.70 16.32 -5.16
N VAL A 88 8.83 16.77 -3.92
CA VAL A 88 9.19 15.91 -2.77
C VAL A 88 8.14 14.84 -2.57
N ALA A 89 6.85 15.21 -2.60
CA ALA A 89 5.74 14.29 -2.48
C ALA A 89 5.76 13.21 -3.56
N TRP A 90 6.00 13.61 -4.80
CA TRP A 90 6.10 12.67 -5.91
C TRP A 90 7.25 11.68 -5.71
N SER A 91 8.41 12.18 -5.27
CA SER A 91 9.58 11.35 -4.99
C SER A 91 9.31 10.32 -3.89
N MET A 92 8.62 10.71 -2.82
CA MET A 92 8.26 9.79 -1.73
C MET A 92 7.16 8.79 -2.14
N GLU A 93 6.23 9.19 -3.00
CA GLU A 93 5.26 8.25 -3.56
C GLU A 93 5.93 7.17 -4.42
N CYS A 94 6.90 7.55 -5.25
CA CYS A 94 7.73 6.62 -6.00
C CYS A 94 8.54 5.71 -5.05
N LEU A 95 9.14 6.26 -4.00
CA LEU A 95 9.84 5.46 -2.97
C LEU A 95 8.90 4.39 -2.36
N CYS A 96 7.70 4.79 -1.94
CA CYS A 96 6.73 3.85 -1.37
C CYS A 96 6.28 2.79 -2.38
N SER A 97 5.94 3.21 -3.60
CA SER A 97 5.27 2.38 -4.61
C SER A 97 6.22 1.47 -5.38
N ASP A 98 7.44 1.94 -5.64
CA ASP A 98 8.40 1.29 -6.55
C ASP A 98 9.67 0.80 -5.86
N HIS A 99 9.86 1.07 -4.57
CA HIS A 99 10.97 0.53 -3.78
C HIS A 99 10.49 -0.20 -2.51
N LEU A 100 9.90 0.52 -1.54
CA LEU A 100 9.42 -0.06 -0.28
C LEU A 100 8.40 -1.19 -0.50
N TYR A 101 7.49 -1.02 -1.48
CA TYR A 101 6.54 -2.06 -1.86
C TYR A 101 7.22 -3.39 -2.18
N TRP A 102 8.34 -3.37 -2.90
CA TRP A 102 9.04 -4.59 -3.29
C TRP A 102 9.72 -5.27 -2.11
N CYS A 103 10.18 -4.50 -1.11
CA CYS A 103 10.64 -5.06 0.17
C CYS A 103 9.52 -5.83 0.87
N ILE A 104 8.31 -5.24 0.93
CA ILE A 104 7.12 -5.87 1.50
C ILE A 104 6.70 -7.11 0.69
N VAL A 105 6.76 -7.06 -0.65
CA VAL A 105 6.47 -8.22 -1.50
C VAL A 105 7.49 -9.33 -1.25
N HIS A 106 8.77 -9.00 -1.14
CA HIS A 106 9.83 -9.97 -0.89
C HIS A 106 9.57 -10.73 0.41
N GLU A 107 9.41 -10.03 1.55
CA GLU A 107 9.16 -10.69 2.84
C GLU A 107 7.86 -11.49 2.84
N ARG A 108 6.78 -11.00 2.24
CA ARG A 108 5.48 -11.70 2.26
C ARG A 108 5.43 -12.95 1.38
N TRP A 109 6.22 -12.99 0.31
CA TRP A 109 6.14 -14.06 -0.70
C TRP A 109 7.33 -14.99 -0.75
N LEU A 110 8.50 -14.58 -0.26
CA LEU A 110 9.72 -15.39 -0.30
C LEU A 110 10.15 -15.94 1.05
N ASP A 111 9.71 -15.34 2.17
CA ASP A 111 9.81 -15.98 3.48
C ASP A 111 8.67 -16.99 3.67
N ASP A 112 9.00 -18.22 4.07
CA ASP A 112 8.02 -19.30 4.17
C ASP A 112 7.07 -19.14 5.36
N ALA A 113 7.55 -18.62 6.49
CA ALA A 113 6.75 -18.43 7.69
C ALA A 113 5.77 -17.25 7.52
N VAL A 114 6.24 -16.15 6.95
CA VAL A 114 5.39 -14.99 6.61
C VAL A 114 4.38 -15.38 5.51
N PHE A 115 4.82 -16.12 4.49
CA PHE A 115 3.91 -16.58 3.44
C PHE A 115 2.80 -17.48 3.99
N ALA A 116 3.12 -18.42 4.88
CA ALA A 116 2.14 -19.33 5.48
C ALA A 116 1.04 -18.57 6.26
N ARG A 117 1.40 -17.49 6.97
CA ARG A 117 0.45 -16.63 7.70
C ARG A 117 -0.24 -15.59 6.81
N GLY A 118 0.38 -15.23 5.70
CA GLY A 118 -0.06 -14.20 4.77
C GLY A 118 -0.59 -14.77 3.45
N PRO A 119 0.04 -14.48 2.29
CA PRO A 119 -0.48 -14.85 0.97
C PRO A 119 -0.81 -16.33 0.76
N GLY A 120 -0.20 -17.25 1.51
CA GLY A 120 -0.51 -18.68 1.50
C GLY A 120 -1.98 -19.00 1.75
N VAL A 121 -2.65 -18.18 2.58
CA VAL A 121 -4.09 -18.32 2.89
C VAL A 121 -4.97 -18.19 1.64
N PHE A 122 -4.57 -17.38 0.64
CA PHE A 122 -5.33 -17.23 -0.61
C PHE A 122 -5.44 -18.53 -1.41
N PHE A 123 -4.49 -19.45 -1.23
CA PHE A 123 -4.45 -20.72 -1.94
C PHE A 123 -5.27 -21.83 -1.26
N GLN A 124 -5.89 -21.56 -0.10
CA GLN A 124 -6.75 -22.54 0.57
C GLN A 124 -7.95 -22.94 -0.30
N ARG A 125 -8.43 -22.03 -1.16
CA ARG A 125 -9.50 -22.29 -2.14
C ARG A 125 -9.07 -23.15 -3.33
N VAL A 126 -7.76 -23.37 -3.52
CA VAL A 126 -7.24 -24.27 -4.57
C VAL A 126 -7.38 -25.72 -4.08
N PRO A 127 -7.87 -26.64 -4.93
CA PRO A 127 -7.97 -28.07 -4.60
C PRO A 127 -6.64 -28.62 -4.07
N PHE A 128 -6.69 -29.43 -3.01
CA PHE A 128 -5.52 -29.88 -2.26
C PHE A 128 -4.42 -30.48 -3.16
N LEU A 129 -4.79 -31.35 -4.10
CA LEU A 129 -3.87 -32.02 -5.02
C LEU A 129 -3.13 -31.04 -5.95
N LEU A 130 -3.74 -29.90 -6.28
CA LEU A 130 -3.15 -28.88 -7.15
C LEU A 130 -2.46 -27.74 -6.38
N ARG A 131 -2.76 -27.59 -5.08
CA ARG A 131 -2.36 -26.45 -4.27
C ARG A 131 -0.85 -26.24 -4.25
N GLY A 132 -0.07 -27.29 -4.02
CA GLY A 132 1.40 -27.20 -3.97
C GLY A 132 2.00 -26.76 -5.31
N MET A 133 1.47 -27.29 -6.42
CA MET A 133 1.90 -26.92 -7.78
C MET A 133 1.60 -25.45 -8.10
N VAL A 134 0.38 -25.00 -7.79
CA VAL A 134 -0.05 -23.62 -8.00
C VAL A 134 0.77 -22.64 -7.15
N ILE A 135 1.00 -22.95 -5.87
CA ILE A 135 1.85 -22.13 -4.99
C ILE A 135 3.25 -22.01 -5.56
N ARG A 136 3.87 -23.13 -5.98
CA ARG A 136 5.21 -23.13 -6.58
C ARG A 136 5.28 -22.28 -7.85
N MET A 137 4.28 -22.40 -8.72
CA MET A 137 4.19 -21.62 -9.96
C MET A 137 4.10 -20.11 -9.67
N ILE A 138 3.20 -19.70 -8.77
CA ILE A 138 3.03 -18.28 -8.43
C ILE A 138 4.26 -17.72 -7.72
N ARG A 139 4.82 -18.43 -6.74
CA ARG A 139 6.05 -17.98 -6.04
C ARG A 139 7.24 -17.87 -7.01
N ARG A 140 7.34 -18.75 -8.01
CA ARG A 140 8.35 -18.65 -9.07
C ARG A 140 8.17 -17.37 -9.89
N LYS A 141 6.93 -17.04 -10.26
CA LYS A 141 6.61 -15.78 -10.95
C LYS A 141 6.94 -14.56 -10.11
N VAL A 142 6.58 -14.56 -8.82
CA VAL A 142 6.89 -13.45 -7.90
C VAL A 142 8.40 -13.26 -7.75
N ARG A 143 9.17 -14.35 -7.60
CA ARG A 143 10.63 -14.31 -7.58
C ARG A 143 11.21 -13.74 -8.87
N GLY A 144 10.67 -14.14 -10.02
CA GLY A 144 11.05 -13.59 -11.32
C GLY A 144 10.79 -12.08 -11.42
N ASN A 145 9.64 -11.61 -10.96
CA ASN A 145 9.32 -10.18 -10.92
C ASN A 145 10.25 -9.39 -10.00
N LEU A 146 10.54 -9.90 -8.80
CA LEU A 146 11.50 -9.29 -7.87
C LEU A 146 12.90 -9.17 -8.48
N HIS A 147 13.34 -10.19 -9.21
CA HIS A 147 14.63 -10.15 -9.91
C HIS A 147 14.62 -9.19 -11.11
N GLY A 148 13.50 -9.12 -11.83
CA GLY A 148 13.31 -8.21 -12.96
C GLY A 148 13.25 -6.73 -12.54
N GLN A 149 12.61 -6.43 -11.41
CA GLN A 149 12.59 -5.08 -10.84
C GLN A 149 13.94 -4.68 -10.22
N GLY A 150 14.69 -5.65 -9.68
CA GLY A 150 16.06 -5.45 -9.18
C GLY A 150 16.26 -5.87 -7.73
N LEU A 151 15.25 -5.70 -6.86
CA LEU A 151 15.38 -5.98 -5.43
C LEU A 151 15.77 -7.44 -5.13
N GLY A 152 15.29 -8.38 -5.96
CA GLY A 152 15.61 -9.80 -5.84
C GLY A 152 17.06 -10.18 -6.16
N ARG A 153 17.91 -9.21 -6.53
CA ARG A 153 19.34 -9.40 -6.81
C ARG A 153 20.23 -9.17 -5.59
N PHE A 154 19.77 -8.38 -4.64
CA PHE A 154 20.54 -8.01 -3.46
C PHE A 154 20.67 -9.17 -2.47
N SER A 155 21.65 -9.10 -1.58
CA SER A 155 21.76 -9.97 -0.41
C SER A 155 20.66 -9.64 0.63
N PRO A 156 20.42 -10.52 1.62
CA PRO A 156 19.56 -10.19 2.76
C PRO A 156 19.97 -8.91 3.49
N GLU A 157 21.26 -8.72 3.74
CA GLU A 157 21.82 -7.56 4.44
C GLU A 157 21.66 -6.27 3.64
N GLU A 158 21.92 -6.34 2.33
CA GLU A 158 21.71 -5.22 1.41
C GLU A 158 20.23 -4.80 1.34
N ARG A 159 19.30 -5.76 1.23
CA ARG A 159 17.86 -5.46 1.27
C ARG A 159 17.45 -4.83 2.59
N GLN A 160 17.97 -5.33 3.71
CA GLN A 160 17.69 -4.78 5.02
C GLN A 160 18.18 -3.33 5.12
N ARG A 161 19.37 -3.05 4.59
CA ARG A 161 19.93 -1.69 4.57
C ARG A 161 19.09 -0.74 3.72
N LEU A 162 18.64 -1.19 2.56
CA LEU A 162 17.78 -0.42 1.65
C LEU A 162 16.41 -0.12 2.29
N LEU A 163 15.80 -1.11 2.94
CA LEU A 163 14.56 -0.92 3.71
C LEU A 163 14.72 0.09 4.85
N GLN A 164 15.84 0.04 5.58
CA GLN A 164 16.13 1.01 6.63
C GLN A 164 16.24 2.44 6.08
N LEU A 165 16.85 2.61 4.90
CA LEU A 165 16.95 3.91 4.25
C LEU A 165 15.56 4.45 3.86
N ASP A 166 14.70 3.62 3.28
CA ASP A 166 13.33 4.00 2.94
C ASP A 166 12.56 4.53 4.16
N ILE A 167 12.54 3.74 5.23
CA ILE A 167 11.79 4.09 6.45
C ILE A 167 12.41 5.32 7.13
N ALA A 168 13.74 5.44 7.16
CA ALA A 168 14.43 6.61 7.69
C ALA A 168 14.10 7.89 6.90
N SER A 169 13.99 7.81 5.57
CA SER A 169 13.60 8.93 4.72
C SER A 169 12.18 9.40 5.04
N LEU A 170 11.23 8.47 5.19
CA LEU A 170 9.84 8.80 5.57
C LEU A 170 9.77 9.41 6.98
N SER A 171 10.52 8.86 7.94
CA SER A 171 10.60 9.42 9.30
C SER A 171 11.19 10.82 9.31
N THR A 172 12.27 11.05 8.55
CA THR A 172 12.92 12.36 8.45
C THR A 172 11.99 13.39 7.83
N LEU A 173 11.26 13.02 6.78
CA LEU A 173 10.30 13.93 6.15
C LEU A 173 9.14 14.28 7.09
N LEU A 174 8.58 13.29 7.80
CA LEU A 174 7.53 13.53 8.77
C LEU A 174 8.00 14.44 9.92
N ALA A 175 9.23 14.21 10.42
CA ALA A 175 9.77 14.86 11.59
C ALA A 175 8.73 14.85 12.76
N ASP A 176 8.36 16.04 13.25
CA ASP A 176 7.36 16.25 14.30
C ASP A 176 5.99 16.71 13.77
N GLN A 177 5.77 16.66 12.45
CA GLN A 177 4.54 17.13 11.83
C GLN A 177 3.39 16.12 11.97
N PRO A 178 2.12 16.59 12.00
CA PRO A 178 0.97 15.69 12.01
C PRO A 178 0.74 15.00 10.65
N TYR A 179 1.22 15.57 9.56
CA TYR A 179 1.13 15.02 8.20
C TYR A 179 2.47 15.22 7.46
N MET A 180 2.70 14.44 6.40
CA MET A 180 4.01 14.35 5.74
C MET A 180 4.58 15.68 5.25
N LEU A 181 3.73 16.66 4.92
CA LEU A 181 4.14 17.97 4.40
C LEU A 181 3.53 19.13 5.20
N GLY A 182 3.28 18.92 6.50
CA GLY A 182 2.90 19.98 7.43
C GLY A 182 1.62 19.70 8.21
N ALA A 183 0.83 20.76 8.44
CA ALA A 183 -0.30 20.73 9.36
C ALA A 183 -1.59 20.13 8.79
N ALA A 184 -1.74 20.07 7.46
CA ALA A 184 -2.92 19.54 6.78
C ALA A 184 -2.59 18.25 6.02
N PRO A 185 -3.54 17.29 5.94
CA PRO A 185 -3.34 16.07 5.18
C PRO A 185 -3.27 16.38 3.69
N CYS A 186 -2.42 15.65 2.97
CA CYS A 186 -2.34 15.71 1.52
C CYS A 186 -2.40 14.31 0.90
N TRP A 187 -2.36 14.22 -0.43
CA TRP A 187 -2.37 12.93 -1.11
C TRP A 187 -1.16 12.05 -0.78
N LEU A 188 -0.02 12.64 -0.41
CA LEU A 188 1.15 11.87 0.02
C LEU A 188 0.83 11.07 1.29
N ASP A 189 0.04 11.64 2.20
CA ASP A 189 -0.38 10.93 3.41
C ASP A 189 -1.18 9.67 3.07
N ALA A 190 -2.01 9.70 2.02
CA ALA A 190 -2.71 8.51 1.56
C ALA A 190 -1.76 7.40 1.12
N THR A 191 -0.68 7.78 0.43
CA THR A 191 0.38 6.84 0.03
C THR A 191 1.14 6.34 1.24
N VAL A 192 1.78 7.22 2.01
CA VAL A 192 2.69 6.80 3.08
C VAL A 192 1.94 6.03 4.17
N PHE A 193 0.75 6.47 4.57
CA PHE A 193 -0.10 5.71 5.50
C PHE A 193 -0.35 4.30 4.99
N ALA A 194 -0.75 4.13 3.73
CA ALA A 194 -1.11 2.83 3.19
C ALA A 194 0.04 1.82 3.21
N PHE A 195 1.24 2.26 2.86
CA PHE A 195 2.43 1.40 2.87
C PHE A 195 2.94 1.13 4.29
N LEU A 196 3.00 2.15 5.16
CA LEU A 196 3.41 1.96 6.55
C LEU A 196 2.42 1.13 7.35
N ALA A 197 1.12 1.34 7.18
CA ALA A 197 0.08 0.53 7.82
C ALA A 197 0.16 -0.93 7.35
N SER A 198 0.40 -1.16 6.06
CA SER A 198 0.62 -2.49 5.51
C SER A 198 1.88 -3.16 6.09
N ALA A 199 2.98 -2.43 6.27
CA ALA A 199 4.21 -2.94 6.88
C ALA A 199 4.04 -3.23 8.38
N LEU A 200 3.43 -2.29 9.12
CA LEU A 200 3.40 -2.29 10.58
C LEU A 200 2.26 -3.15 11.17
N LEU A 201 1.07 -3.10 10.57
CA LEU A 201 -0.16 -3.62 11.17
C LEU A 201 -0.61 -4.97 10.59
N ALA A 202 0.08 -5.49 9.57
CA ALA A 202 -0.27 -6.78 9.01
C ALA A 202 -0.01 -7.92 10.02
N ASN A 203 -1.02 -8.76 10.24
CA ASN A 203 -0.94 -9.94 11.09
C ASN A 203 -0.25 -11.10 10.38
N MET A 204 1.02 -10.93 10.03
CA MET A 204 1.86 -11.93 9.34
C MET A 204 3.11 -12.33 10.14
N GLY A 205 3.15 -11.96 11.42
CA GLY A 205 4.29 -12.17 12.32
C GLY A 205 5.22 -10.96 12.35
N ASP A 206 6.46 -11.21 12.78
CA ASP A 206 7.48 -10.16 12.92
C ASP A 206 8.31 -10.07 11.64
N THR A 207 7.88 -9.22 10.71
CA THR A 207 8.55 -9.04 9.42
C THR A 207 9.66 -7.99 9.51
N PRO A 208 10.68 -8.02 8.62
CA PRO A 208 11.71 -6.98 8.56
C PRO A 208 11.14 -5.57 8.46
N SER A 209 10.08 -5.36 7.66
CA SER A 209 9.42 -4.05 7.54
C SER A 209 8.73 -3.63 8.84
N ARG A 210 8.05 -4.55 9.53
CA ARG A 210 7.44 -4.29 10.84
C ARG A 210 8.49 -3.88 11.88
N GLN A 211 9.57 -4.65 11.99
CA GLN A 211 10.67 -4.36 12.92
C GLN A 211 11.27 -2.99 12.63
N CYS A 212 11.54 -2.69 11.36
CA CYS A 212 12.15 -1.43 10.96
C CYS A 212 11.25 -0.23 11.28
N VAL A 213 9.97 -0.27 10.88
CA VAL A 213 9.02 0.83 11.18
C VAL A 213 8.83 1.01 12.69
N SER A 214 8.83 -0.09 13.46
CA SER A 214 8.65 -0.03 14.92
C SER A 214 9.79 0.71 15.65
N GLN A 215 10.95 0.89 15.01
CA GLN A 215 12.07 1.67 15.54
C GLN A 215 11.86 3.20 15.44
N TYR A 216 10.82 3.66 14.77
CA TYR A 216 10.53 5.08 14.53
C TYR A 216 9.21 5.49 15.22
N PRO A 217 9.25 5.98 16.47
CA PRO A 217 8.04 6.31 17.23
C PRO A 217 7.12 7.33 16.56
N ASN A 218 7.68 8.30 15.83
CA ASN A 218 6.92 9.30 15.08
C ASN A 218 6.09 8.65 13.95
N LEU A 219 6.65 7.68 13.21
CA LEU A 219 5.94 6.92 12.19
C LEU A 219 4.86 6.02 12.80
N VAL A 220 5.14 5.37 13.93
CA VAL A 220 4.15 4.55 14.65
C VAL A 220 2.97 5.42 15.11
N ALA A 221 3.25 6.58 15.71
CA ALA A 221 2.22 7.53 16.14
C ALA A 221 1.44 8.11 14.94
N TYR A 222 2.11 8.37 13.82
CA TYR A 222 1.48 8.79 12.57
C TYR A 222 0.48 7.76 12.05
N VAL A 223 0.88 6.48 11.92
CA VAL A 223 -0.02 5.41 11.48
C VAL A 223 -1.21 5.27 12.43
N ALA A 224 -0.98 5.31 13.74
CA ALA A 224 -2.06 5.22 14.73
C ALA A 224 -3.07 6.36 14.59
N ARG A 225 -2.59 7.61 14.43
CA ARG A 225 -3.41 8.80 14.25
C ARG A 225 -4.27 8.71 12.99
N LEU A 226 -3.67 8.42 11.84
CA LEU A 226 -4.40 8.35 10.58
C LEU A 226 -5.37 7.17 10.54
N ARG A 227 -5.01 6.04 11.16
CA ARG A 227 -5.94 4.91 11.33
C ARG A 227 -7.16 5.33 12.15
N GLN A 228 -6.97 5.98 13.30
CA GLN A 228 -8.08 6.41 14.14
C GLN A 228 -9.00 7.41 13.42
N GLN A 229 -8.41 8.35 12.69
CA GLN A 229 -9.16 9.42 12.03
C GLN A 229 -9.93 8.95 10.79
N TYR A 230 -9.31 8.13 9.95
CA TYR A 230 -9.86 7.78 8.63
C TYR A 230 -10.40 6.36 8.55
N PHE A 231 -9.99 5.47 9.45
CA PHE A 231 -10.43 4.08 9.51
C PHE A 231 -10.92 3.69 10.91
N PRO A 232 -11.85 4.45 11.53
CA PRO A 232 -12.35 4.13 12.87
C PRO A 232 -13.04 2.77 12.95
N GLU A 233 -13.56 2.26 11.84
CA GLU A 233 -14.16 0.93 11.71
C GLU A 233 -13.13 -0.21 11.68
N TRP A 234 -11.85 0.11 11.44
CA TRP A 234 -10.79 -0.87 11.38
C TRP A 234 -10.40 -1.31 12.79
N GLN A 235 -11.04 -2.39 13.24
CA GLN A 235 -10.69 -3.12 14.47
C GLN A 235 -9.65 -4.20 14.13
N GLY A 236 -8.51 -4.21 14.83
CA GLY A 236 -7.36 -5.06 14.50
C GLY A 236 -6.13 -4.77 15.36
#